data_AF-A0A1B6HU20-F1
#
_entry.id   AF-A0A1B6HU20-F1
#
_cell.length_a   1.000
_cell.length_b   1.000
_cell.length_c   1.000
_cell.angle_alpha   90.00
_cell.angle_beta   90.00
_cell.angle_gamma   90.00
#
_symmetry.space_group_name_H-M   'P 1'
#
loop_
_entity.id
_entity.type
_entity.pdbx_description
1 polymer ?
#
loop_
_entity_poly.entity_id
_entity_poly.type
_entity_poly.pdbx_seq_one_letter_code
_entity_poly.pdbx_strand_id
1 'polypeptide(L)'
;VLLCGTNDVAKNESQVLINGISDILRRVNGTCKIVLVDLPTRYDLVEWSCVNMEVNKTNSILKELCSKNPNLALVEASKAERTLHTRHGMHFNLRGKKWLSNQIIKAVEDFELKFIPM
;
A
#
# COMPACT_ATOMS: atom_id res chain seq x y z
N VAL A 1 3.39 -7.34 7.13
CA VAL A 1 3.29 -6.44 5.95
C VAL A 1 2.14 -6.93 5.08
N LEU A 2 1.24 -6.04 4.66
CA LEU A 2 0.16 -6.33 3.73
C LEU A 2 0.43 -5.60 2.40
N LEU A 3 0.53 -6.36 1.31
CA LEU A 3 0.72 -5.86 -0.06
C LEU A 3 -0.18 -6.71 -0.97
N CYS A 4 -1.37 -6.21 -1.27
CA CYS A 4 -2.40 -6.91 -2.06
C CYS A 4 -3.39 -5.92 -2.66
N GLY A 5 -4.25 -6.35 -3.58
CA GLY A 5 -5.39 -5.56 -4.05
C GLY A 5 -5.33 -5.03 -5.49
N THR A 6 -4.16 -5.01 -6.15
CA THR A 6 -4.04 -4.47 -7.52
C THR A 6 -4.94 -5.19 -8.52
N ASN A 7 -5.10 -6.52 -8.38
CA ASN A 7 -5.95 -7.31 -9.26
C ASN A 7 -7.44 -7.13 -8.95
N ASP A 8 -7.79 -7.03 -7.67
CA ASP A 8 -9.15 -6.77 -7.20
C ASP A 8 -9.64 -5.42 -7.75
N VAL A 9 -8.83 -4.37 -7.60
CA VAL A 9 -9.14 -3.04 -8.17
C VAL A 9 -9.26 -3.07 -9.69
N ALA A 10 -8.40 -3.81 -10.38
CA ALA A 10 -8.49 -3.96 -11.84
C ALA A 10 -9.79 -4.66 -12.30
N LYS A 11 -10.43 -5.43 -11.42
CA LYS A 11 -11.73 -6.07 -11.65
C LYS A 11 -12.92 -5.28 -11.09
N ASN A 12 -12.68 -4.06 -10.60
CA ASN A 12 -13.68 -3.23 -9.90
C ASN A 12 -14.21 -3.89 -8.61
N GLU A 13 -13.35 -4.68 -7.94
CA GLU A 13 -13.62 -5.38 -6.69
C GLU A 13 -12.88 -4.72 -5.51
N SER A 14 -12.66 -3.40 -5.56
CA SER A 14 -11.93 -2.63 -4.53
C SER A 14 -12.51 -2.85 -3.11
N GLN A 15 -13.83 -3.02 -3.00
CA GLN A 15 -14.49 -3.29 -1.73
C GLN A 15 -14.08 -4.63 -1.09
N VAL A 16 -13.73 -5.64 -1.91
CA VAL A 16 -13.24 -6.94 -1.42
C VAL A 16 -11.93 -6.76 -0.68
N LEU A 17 -11.02 -5.94 -1.24
CA LEU A 17 -9.76 -5.57 -0.59
C LEU A 17 -10.01 -4.84 0.74
N ILE A 18 -10.85 -3.81 0.74
CA ILE A 18 -11.12 -2.99 1.94
C ILE A 18 -11.73 -3.84 3.06
N ASN A 19 -12.69 -4.71 2.73
CA ASN A 19 -13.29 -5.63 3.68
C ASN A 19 -12.26 -6.63 4.22
N GLY A 20 -11.46 -7.23 3.34
CA GLY A 20 -10.40 -8.16 3.75
C GLY A 20 -9.37 -7.53 4.69
N ILE A 21 -8.93 -6.30 4.42
CA ILE A 21 -8.04 -5.56 5.32
C ILE A 21 -8.74 -5.30 6.65
N SER A 22 -9.98 -4.81 6.64
CA SER A 22 -10.74 -4.52 7.85
C SER A 22 -10.92 -5.76 8.74
N ASP A 23 -11.18 -6.92 8.14
CA ASP A 23 -11.31 -8.18 8.86
C ASP A 23 -9.98 -8.64 9.46
N ILE A 24 -8.86 -8.48 8.74
CA ILE A 24 -7.52 -8.75 9.30
C ILE A 24 -7.28 -7.85 10.52
N LEU A 25 -7.59 -6.56 10.43
CA LEU A 25 -7.40 -5.61 11.53
C LEU A 25 -8.24 -5.96 12.76
N ARG A 26 -9.49 -6.38 12.54
CA ARG A 26 -10.35 -6.88 13.62
C ARG A 26 -9.79 -8.13 14.29
N ARG A 27 -9.21 -9.06 13.51
CA ARG A 27 -8.65 -10.31 14.05
C ARG A 27 -7.36 -10.08 14.82
N VAL A 28 -6.50 -9.17 14.36
CA VAL A 28 -5.24 -8.89 15.05
C VAL A 28 -5.40 -7.92 16.23
N ASN A 29 -6.51 -7.18 16.31
CA ASN A 29 -6.92 -6.30 17.43
C ASN A 29 -5.78 -5.71 18.29
N GLY A 30 -4.84 -4.99 17.67
CA GLY A 30 -3.74 -4.31 18.38
C GLY A 30 -2.66 -5.21 18.98
N THR A 31 -2.68 -6.51 18.70
CA THR A 31 -1.63 -7.45 19.12
C THR A 31 -0.37 -7.34 18.27
N CYS A 32 -0.46 -6.77 17.07
CA CYS A 32 0.69 -6.55 16.21
C CYS A 32 0.59 -5.23 15.42
N LYS A 33 1.77 -4.69 15.09
CA LYS A 33 1.92 -3.57 14.17
C LYS A 33 1.84 -4.11 12.74
N ILE A 34 1.12 -3.42 11.87
CA ILE A 34 0.97 -3.80 10.47
C ILE A 34 1.48 -2.68 9.59
N VAL A 35 2.44 -3.00 8.73
CA VAL A 35 2.79 -2.17 7.58
C VAL A 35 1.82 -2.49 6.46
N LEU A 36 1.00 -1.52 6.06
CA LEU A 36 0.11 -1.59 4.91
C LEU A 36 0.75 -0.84 3.76
N VAL A 37 0.88 -1.49 2.60
CA VAL A 37 1.38 -0.87 1.38
C VAL A 37 0.19 -0.55 0.49
N ASP A 38 0.08 0.69 0.03
CA ASP A 38 -0.96 1.08 -0.91
C ASP A 38 -0.67 0.55 -2.34
N LEU A 39 -1.58 0.82 -3.27
CA LEU A 39 -1.47 0.30 -4.63
C LEU A 39 -0.61 1.23 -5.50
N PRO A 40 0.38 0.70 -6.23
CA PRO A 40 1.16 1.52 -7.16
C PRO A 40 0.33 1.93 -8.39
N THR A 41 0.69 3.06 -9.00
CA THR A 41 0.14 3.50 -10.28
C THR A 41 0.42 2.49 -11.39
N ARG A 42 -0.58 2.17 -12.21
CA ARG A 42 -0.46 1.27 -13.37
C ARG A 42 0.04 2.05 -14.58
N TYR A 43 1.35 2.04 -14.81
CA TYR A 43 1.98 2.72 -15.94
C TYR A 43 1.89 1.94 -17.27
N ASP A 44 1.38 0.72 -17.22
CA ASP A 44 0.94 -0.03 -18.40
C ASP A 44 -0.39 0.50 -18.96
N LEU A 45 -1.07 1.36 -18.21
CA LEU A 45 -2.31 2.04 -18.59
C LEU A 45 -2.06 3.55 -18.71
N VAL A 46 -2.96 4.24 -19.43
CA VAL A 46 -2.98 5.71 -19.42
C VAL A 46 -3.35 6.23 -18.03
N GLU A 47 -2.83 7.40 -17.68
CA GLU A 47 -3.01 8.00 -16.34
C GLU A 47 -4.49 8.18 -15.98
N TRP A 48 -5.29 8.64 -16.93
CA TRP A 48 -6.73 8.85 -16.78
C TRP A 48 -7.57 7.58 -16.94
N SER A 49 -6.96 6.39 -16.97
CA SER A 49 -7.71 5.13 -17.05
C SER A 49 -8.59 4.96 -15.81
N CYS A 50 -9.77 4.36 -16.00
CA CYS A 50 -10.69 4.04 -14.90
C CYS A 50 -10.02 3.22 -13.79
N VAL A 51 -9.08 2.33 -14.15
CA VAL A 51 -8.30 1.54 -13.19
C VAL A 51 -7.42 2.43 -12.33
N ASN A 52 -6.66 3.38 -12.91
CA ASN A 52 -5.83 4.30 -12.12
C ASN A 52 -6.68 5.25 -11.26
N MET A 53 -7.85 5.68 -11.75
CA MET A 53 -8.79 6.44 -10.93
C MET A 53 -9.26 5.64 -9.71
N GLU A 54 -9.61 4.36 -9.90
CA GLU A 54 -10.04 3.49 -8.80
C GLU A 54 -8.89 3.13 -7.85
N VAL A 55 -7.66 2.96 -8.36
CA VAL A 55 -6.44 2.86 -7.54
C VAL A 55 -6.29 4.07 -6.63
N ASN A 56 -6.40 5.29 -7.17
CA ASN A 56 -6.27 6.52 -6.38
C ASN A 56 -7.37 6.64 -5.32
N LYS A 57 -8.60 6.27 -5.68
CA LYS A 57 -9.75 6.26 -4.76
C LYS A 57 -9.55 5.25 -3.63
N THR A 58 -9.11 4.04 -3.97
CA THR A 58 -8.78 2.98 -3.01
C THR A 58 -7.65 3.41 -2.08
N ASN A 59 -6.56 3.96 -2.61
CA ASN A 59 -5.44 4.45 -1.81
C ASN A 59 -5.84 5.57 -0.83
N SER A 60 -6.78 6.44 -1.23
CA SER A 60 -7.34 7.46 -0.34
C SER A 60 -8.06 6.83 0.87
N ILE A 61 -8.83 5.76 0.63
CA ILE A 61 -9.49 5.00 1.70
C ILE A 61 -8.47 4.29 2.60
N LEU A 62 -7.43 3.67 2.01
CA LEU A 62 -6.36 3.02 2.79
C LEU A 62 -5.62 4.04 3.67
N LYS A 63 -5.39 5.25 3.16
CA LYS A 63 -4.76 6.34 3.91
C LYS A 63 -5.63 6.80 5.09
N GLU A 64 -6.92 6.94 4.88
CA GLU A 64 -7.87 7.25 5.97
C GLU A 64 -7.95 6.11 7.00
N LEU A 65 -7.91 4.86 6.56
CA LEU A 65 -7.86 3.71 7.46
C LEU A 65 -6.61 3.74 8.32
N CYS A 66 -5.43 4.02 7.75
CA CYS A 66 -4.18 4.15 8.51
C CYS A 66 -4.21 5.33 9.49
N SER A 67 -4.78 6.48 9.12
CA SER A 67 -4.81 7.64 10.04
C SER A 67 -5.67 7.39 11.29
N LYS A 68 -6.68 6.52 11.20
CA LYS A 68 -7.54 6.12 12.32
C LYS A 68 -6.99 4.99 13.18
N ASN A 69 -5.92 4.32 12.75
CA ASN A 69 -5.42 3.11 13.40
C ASN A 69 -3.93 3.27 13.75
N PRO A 70 -3.56 3.52 15.01
CA PRO A 70 -2.16 3.77 15.39
C PRO A 70 -1.23 2.57 15.20
N ASN A 71 -1.80 1.36 15.10
CA ASN A 71 -1.07 0.12 14.82
C ASN A 71 -0.77 -0.09 13.33
N LEU A 72 -1.15 0.86 12.47
CA LEU A 72 -0.86 0.85 11.05
C LEU A 72 0.20 1.88 10.67
N ALA A 73 1.17 1.45 9.85
CA ALA A 73 1.98 2.36 9.06
C ALA A 73 1.67 2.17 7.58
N LEU A 74 1.44 3.30 6.90
CA LEU A 74 1.22 3.31 5.47
C LEU A 74 2.55 3.48 4.73
N VAL A 75 2.80 2.60 3.76
CA VAL A 75 3.85 2.77 2.75
C VAL A 75 3.18 3.14 1.44
N GLU A 76 3.48 4.33 0.93
CA GLU A 76 2.92 4.87 -0.30
C GLU A 76 3.70 4.38 -1.54
N ALA A 77 3.44 3.13 -1.97
CA ALA A 77 3.92 2.61 -3.25
C ALA A 77 3.34 3.36 -4.46
N SER A 78 2.22 4.05 -4.28
CA SER A 78 1.63 5.01 -5.23
C SER A 78 2.58 6.15 -5.63
N LYS A 79 3.59 6.47 -4.79
CA LYS A 79 4.62 7.46 -5.10
C LYS A 79 5.75 6.93 -6.00
N ALA A 80 5.71 5.65 -6.35
CA ALA A 80 6.76 5.06 -7.16
C ALA A 80 6.70 5.60 -8.61
N GLU A 81 7.81 6.18 -9.07
CA GLU A 81 7.91 6.70 -10.42
C GLU A 81 7.91 5.61 -11.50
N ARG A 82 7.64 6.01 -12.75
CA ARG A 82 7.68 5.14 -13.93
C ARG A 82 9.00 4.37 -14.07
N THR A 83 10.12 4.99 -13.70
CA THR A 83 11.48 4.44 -13.78
C THR A 83 11.71 3.25 -12.84
N LEU A 84 10.86 3.11 -11.81
CA LEU A 84 10.88 2.00 -10.85
C LEU A 84 10.12 0.76 -11.35
N HIS A 85 9.40 0.87 -12.47
CA HIS A 85 8.60 -0.20 -13.05
C HIS A 85 9.33 -0.92 -14.19
N THR A 86 8.89 -2.14 -14.50
CA THR A 86 9.35 -2.89 -15.68
C THR A 86 9.03 -2.13 -16.97
N ARG A 87 9.55 -2.62 -18.10
CA ARG A 87 9.21 -2.04 -19.40
C ARG A 87 7.70 -2.04 -19.65
N HIS A 88 6.97 -3.05 -19.18
CA HIS A 88 5.52 -3.13 -19.33
C HIS A 88 4.79 -2.08 -18.49
N GLY A 89 5.29 -1.72 -17.30
CA GLY A 89 4.72 -0.65 -16.46
C GLY A 89 3.83 -1.13 -15.31
N MET A 90 3.41 -2.39 -15.28
CA MET A 90 2.58 -2.95 -14.20
C MET A 90 3.41 -3.38 -12.97
N HIS A 91 4.55 -4.02 -13.18
CA HIS A 91 5.35 -4.61 -12.09
C HIS A 91 6.54 -3.72 -11.76
N PHE A 92 7.03 -3.77 -10.52
CA PHE A 92 8.31 -3.18 -10.18
C PHE A 92 9.49 -3.91 -10.82
N ASN A 93 10.45 -3.14 -11.34
CA ASN A 93 11.76 -3.67 -11.75
C ASN A 93 12.68 -3.86 -10.52
N LEU A 94 13.93 -4.25 -10.73
CA LEU A 94 14.87 -4.46 -9.61
C LEU A 94 15.07 -3.19 -8.76
N ARG A 95 15.15 -2.01 -9.37
CA ARG A 95 15.28 -0.73 -8.66
C ARG A 95 14.01 -0.43 -7.85
N GLY A 96 12.82 -0.64 -8.44
CA GLY A 96 11.55 -0.47 -7.75
C GLY A 96 11.37 -1.41 -6.56
N LYS A 97 11.77 -2.68 -6.69
CA LYS A 97 11.75 -3.64 -5.58
C LYS A 97 12.64 -3.18 -4.43
N LYS A 98 13.88 -2.77 -4.72
CA LYS A 98 14.81 -2.22 -3.71
C LYS A 98 14.26 -0.95 -3.06
N TRP A 99 13.71 -0.04 -3.86
CA TRP A 99 13.08 1.18 -3.36
C TRP A 99 11.93 0.85 -2.40
N LEU A 100 11.00 -0.02 -2.79
CA LEU A 100 9.88 -0.40 -1.94
C LEU A 100 10.34 -1.10 -0.66
N SER A 101 11.31 -2.00 -0.74
CA SER A 101 11.90 -2.64 0.44
C SER A 101 12.46 -1.61 1.42
N ASN A 102 13.17 -0.59 0.94
CA ASN A 102 13.70 0.48 1.80
C ASN A 102 12.57 1.30 2.45
N GLN A 103 11.46 1.55 1.73
CA GLN A 103 10.31 2.25 2.30
C GLN A 103 9.62 1.42 3.40
N ILE A 104 9.53 0.10 3.21
CA ILE A 104 9.00 -0.82 4.23
C ILE A 104 9.91 -0.86 5.46
N ILE A 105 11.24 -0.94 5.27
CA ILE A 105 12.22 -0.93 6.37
C ILE A 105 12.05 0.34 7.22
N LYS A 106 12.01 1.51 6.58
CA LYS A 106 11.79 2.78 7.28
C LYS A 106 10.49 2.79 8.09
N ALA A 107 9.40 2.28 7.51
CA ALA A 107 8.11 2.21 8.21
C ALA A 107 8.17 1.29 9.45
N VAL A 108 8.97 0.22 9.41
CA VAL A 108 9.22 -0.65 10.57
C VAL A 108 10.10 0.06 11.61
N GLU A 109 11.18 0.72 11.19
CA GLU A 109 12.07 1.46 12.09
C GLU A 109 11.34 2.60 12.83
N ASP A 110 10.52 3.38 12.11
CA ASP A 110 9.69 4.45 12.69
C ASP A 110 8.72 3.92 13.75
N PHE A 111 8.26 2.69 13.58
CA PHE A 111 7.41 2.01 14.54
C PHE A 111 8.16 1.64 15.83
N GLU A 112 9.42 1.27 15.74
CA GLU A 112 10.26 0.89 16.89
C GLU A 112 10.76 2.13 17.65
N LEU A 113 11.09 3.21 16.95
CA LEU A 113 11.54 4.47 17.56
C LEU A 113 10.45 5.16 18.38
N LYS A 114 9.17 4.99 18.02
CA LYS A 114 8.03 5.50 18.81
C LYS A 114 7.83 4.81 20.17
N PHE A 115 8.63 3.78 20.48
CA PHE A 115 8.51 2.97 21.69
C PHE A 115 9.73 3.04 22.62
N ILE A 116 10.72 3.89 22.35
CA ILE A 116 11.75 4.19 23.36
C ILE A 116 11.04 5.00 24.47
N PRO A 117 10.89 4.46 25.70
CA PRO A 117 10.34 5.24 26.78
C PRO A 117 11.32 6.38 27.08
N MET A 118 10.85 7.63 26.98
CA MET A 118 11.54 8.77 27.59
C MET A 118 11.47 8.67 29.10
#